data_AF-A0A0N0UY62-F1
#
_entry.id   AF-A0A0N0UY62-F1
#
_cell.length_a   1.000
_cell.length_b   1.000
_cell.length_c   1.000
_cell.angle_alpha   90.00
_cell.angle_beta   90.00
_cell.angle_gamma   90.00
#
_symmetry.space_group_name_H-M   'P 1'
#
loop_
_entity.id
_entity.type
_entity.pdbx_description
1 polymer ?
#
loop_
_entity_poly.entity_id
_entity_poly.type
_entity_poly.pdbx_seq_one_letter_code
_entity_poly.pdbx_strand_id
1 'polypeptide(L)'
;MEIALIKEIKKEYLEATKCYENEIENYSSDVLPNSFINLAFIYWCFAFEFSIPEDIPEDYSVIGGNRYQKILELGLSYYPNNTELHFWKKYFQHIIYGEEFSEKDCKLLIEKYGDSIVPYFFLYLFDKNKYEKQRNELIIDAKELPTAKNLYIKSLIE
;
A
#
# COMPACT_ATOMS: atom_id res chain seq x y z
N MET A 1 -10.72 14.03 7.81
CA MET A 1 -10.13 13.23 6.72
C MET A 1 -9.03 14.08 6.13
N GLU A 2 -7.81 13.55 6.06
CA GLU A 2 -6.63 14.26 5.56
C GLU A 2 -6.80 14.65 4.09
N ILE A 3 -6.18 15.76 3.67
CA ILE A 3 -6.36 16.32 2.32
C ILE A 3 -5.87 15.32 1.27
N ALA A 4 -4.74 14.67 1.50
CA ALA A 4 -4.18 13.68 0.59
C ALA A 4 -5.14 12.50 0.36
N LEU A 5 -5.73 11.97 1.43
CA LEU A 5 -6.70 10.88 1.36
C LEU A 5 -7.95 11.26 0.56
N ILE A 6 -8.47 12.48 0.73
CA ILE A 6 -9.61 12.98 -0.05
C ILE A 6 -9.27 13.01 -1.55
N LYS A 7 -8.07 13.49 -1.89
CA LYS A 7 -7.60 13.56 -3.29
C LYS A 7 -7.46 12.16 -3.89
N GLU A 8 -6.89 11.22 -3.14
CA GLU A 8 -6.72 9.84 -3.56
C GLU A 8 -8.07 9.16 -3.82
N ILE A 9 -9.05 9.29 -2.91
CA ILE A 9 -10.40 8.73 -3.07
C ILE A 9 -11.10 9.28 -4.32
N LYS A 10 -10.84 10.54 -4.68
CA LYS A 10 -11.33 11.16 -5.91
C LYS A 10 -10.53 10.77 -7.16
N LYS A 11 -9.51 9.92 -7.02
CA LYS A 11 -8.57 9.51 -8.07
C LYS A 11 -7.75 10.66 -8.65
N GLU A 12 -7.64 11.76 -7.91
CA GLU A 12 -6.76 12.89 -8.21
C GLU A 12 -5.33 12.52 -7.75
N TYR A 13 -4.74 11.47 -8.34
CA TYR A 13 -3.54 10.83 -7.80
C TYR A 13 -2.30 11.73 -7.81
N LEU A 14 -2.15 12.63 -8.79
CA LEU A 14 -1.03 13.57 -8.85
C LEU A 14 -1.13 14.64 -7.74
N GLU A 15 -2.33 15.12 -7.45
CA GLU A 15 -2.60 16.00 -6.33
C GLU A 15 -2.42 15.25 -5.00
N ALA A 16 -2.89 14.01 -4.92
CA ALA A 16 -2.74 13.17 -3.73
C ALA A 16 -1.28 12.94 -3.39
N THR A 17 -0.40 12.65 -4.37
CA THR A 17 1.03 12.48 -4.10
C THR A 17 1.65 13.75 -3.54
N LYS A 18 1.35 14.92 -4.13
CA LYS A 18 1.86 16.21 -3.62
C LYS A 18 1.41 16.47 -2.19
N CYS A 19 0.17 16.15 -1.86
CA CYS A 19 -0.35 16.31 -0.51
C CYS A 19 0.32 15.35 0.49
N TYR A 20 0.46 14.07 0.15
CA TYR A 20 1.15 13.11 1.00
C TYR A 20 2.63 13.45 1.21
N GLU A 21 3.33 13.87 0.15
CA GLU A 21 4.72 14.34 0.25
C GLU A 21 4.84 15.52 1.21
N ASN A 22 3.97 16.52 1.04
CA ASN A 22 3.94 17.68 1.93
C ASN A 22 3.62 17.31 3.38
N GLU A 23 2.70 16.36 3.60
CA GLU A 23 2.39 15.82 4.93
C GLU A 23 3.62 15.16 5.56
N ILE A 24 4.31 14.29 4.80
CA ILE A 24 5.52 13.57 5.24
C ILE A 24 6.69 14.51 5.52
N GLU A 25 6.91 15.51 4.67
CA GLU A 25 8.04 16.43 4.77
C GLU A 25 7.87 17.47 5.89
N ASN A 26 6.65 17.99 6.07
CA ASN A 26 6.41 19.14 6.96
C ASN A 26 5.82 18.78 8.33
N TYR A 27 5.22 17.59 8.49
CA TYR A 27 4.48 17.21 9.71
C TYR A 27 4.98 15.91 10.34
N SER A 28 6.28 15.61 10.21
CA SER A 28 6.90 14.30 10.50
C SER A 28 6.60 13.67 11.86
N SER A 29 6.19 14.43 12.89
CA SER A 29 5.83 13.89 14.20
C SER A 29 4.42 13.27 14.28
N ASP A 30 3.50 13.66 13.40
CA ASP A 30 2.08 13.26 13.46
C ASP A 30 1.61 12.45 12.24
N VAL A 31 2.51 12.17 11.29
CA VAL A 31 2.16 11.45 10.06
C VAL A 31 1.89 10.00 10.35
N LEU A 32 0.69 9.54 10.04
CA LEU A 32 0.28 8.15 10.24
C LEU A 32 1.01 7.19 9.27
N PRO A 33 1.20 5.91 9.65
CA PRO A 33 1.78 4.90 8.75
C PRO A 33 1.07 4.82 7.39
N ASN A 34 -0.24 5.02 7.39
CA ASN A 34 -1.07 4.97 6.18
C ASN A 34 -0.65 6.00 5.12
N SER A 35 -0.17 7.19 5.50
CA SER A 35 0.27 8.21 4.54
C SER A 35 1.51 7.73 3.76
N PHE A 36 2.46 7.09 4.44
CA PHE A 36 3.62 6.45 3.79
C PHE A 36 3.20 5.31 2.89
N ILE A 37 2.31 4.43 3.38
CA ILE A 37 1.84 3.27 2.64
C ILE A 37 1.10 3.69 1.36
N ASN A 38 0.14 4.61 1.48
CA ASN A 38 -0.68 5.05 0.35
C ASN A 38 0.18 5.79 -0.69
N LEU A 39 1.09 6.67 -0.26
CA LEU A 39 2.02 7.33 -1.18
C LEU A 39 2.92 6.33 -1.90
N ALA A 40 3.50 5.37 -1.17
CA ALA A 40 4.32 4.32 -1.78
C ALA A 40 3.51 3.50 -2.79
N PHE A 41 2.26 3.18 -2.47
CA PHE A 41 1.36 2.44 -3.36
C PHE A 41 1.05 3.22 -4.65
N ILE A 42 0.74 4.52 -4.56
CA ILE A 42 0.52 5.37 -5.74
C ILE A 42 1.78 5.43 -6.61
N TYR A 43 2.96 5.63 -6.01
CA TYR A 43 4.22 5.62 -6.77
C TYR A 43 4.51 4.26 -7.42
N TRP A 44 4.21 3.16 -6.73
CA TRP A 44 4.32 1.83 -7.29
C TRP A 44 3.39 1.65 -8.49
N CYS A 45 2.14 2.12 -8.40
CA CYS A 45 1.20 2.11 -9.51
C CYS A 45 1.66 2.99 -10.69
N PHE A 46 2.26 4.16 -10.46
CA PHE A 46 2.82 4.98 -11.55
C PHE A 46 3.95 4.24 -12.27
N ALA A 47 4.82 3.55 -11.53
CA ALA A 47 5.99 2.88 -12.09
C ALA A 47 5.64 1.67 -12.99
N PHE A 48 4.54 0.98 -12.68
CA PHE A 48 4.18 -0.30 -13.29
C PHE A 48 2.77 -0.32 -13.89
N GLU A 49 2.18 0.86 -14.10
CA GLU A 49 0.88 1.08 -14.77
C GLU A 49 -0.29 0.28 -14.17
N PHE A 50 -0.26 -0.01 -12.86
CA PHE A 50 -1.36 -0.71 -12.20
C PHE A 50 -2.48 0.24 -11.81
N SER A 51 -3.70 0.00 -12.31
CA SER A 51 -4.95 0.56 -11.76
C SER A 51 -5.07 2.09 -11.69
N ILE A 52 -4.27 2.83 -12.48
CA ILE A 52 -4.29 4.29 -12.55
C ILE A 52 -4.75 4.74 -13.95
N PRO A 53 -5.50 5.85 -14.09
CA PRO A 53 -5.95 6.39 -15.37
C PRO A 53 -4.79 6.64 -16.36
N GLU A 54 -5.08 6.51 -17.65
CA GLU A 54 -4.13 6.66 -18.77
C GLU A 54 -3.49 8.06 -18.87
N ASP A 55 -3.98 9.05 -18.10
CA ASP A 55 -3.59 10.47 -18.20
C ASP A 55 -2.38 10.87 -17.33
N ILE A 56 -1.62 9.92 -16.77
CA ILE A 56 -0.42 10.24 -15.97
C ILE A 56 0.75 10.60 -16.90
N PRO A 57 1.43 11.74 -16.69
CA PRO A 57 2.60 12.09 -17.49
C PRO A 57 3.70 11.02 -17.40
N GLU A 58 4.34 10.72 -18.53
CA GLU A 58 5.36 9.65 -18.66
C GLU A 58 6.47 9.74 -17.60
N ASP A 59 6.90 10.96 -17.26
CA ASP A 59 7.92 11.21 -16.23
C ASP A 59 7.56 10.60 -14.86
N TYR A 60 6.27 10.45 -14.54
CA TYR A 60 5.83 9.90 -13.26
C TYR A 60 6.08 8.39 -13.14
N SER A 61 6.23 7.65 -14.23
CA SER A 61 6.68 6.26 -14.18
C SER A 61 8.09 6.16 -13.60
N VAL A 62 9.00 7.01 -14.10
CA VAL A 62 10.39 7.10 -13.62
C VAL A 62 10.43 7.61 -12.17
N ILE A 63 9.64 8.63 -11.83
CA ILE A 63 9.54 9.15 -10.46
C ILE A 63 9.04 8.04 -9.52
N GLY A 64 7.97 7.35 -9.90
CA GLY A 64 7.36 6.28 -9.12
C GLY A 64 8.37 5.17 -8.83
N GLY A 65 9.05 4.67 -9.86
CA GLY A 65 10.02 3.58 -9.75
C GLY A 65 11.20 3.91 -8.83
N ASN A 66 11.59 5.19 -8.79
CA ASN A 66 12.67 5.68 -7.94
C ASN A 66 12.25 6.00 -6.49
N ARG A 67 10.94 6.08 -6.19
CA ARG A 67 10.44 6.60 -4.91
C ARG A 67 9.71 5.60 -4.03
N TYR A 68 8.95 4.65 -4.59
CA TYR A 68 8.08 3.81 -3.76
C TYR A 68 8.84 3.08 -2.63
N GLN A 69 10.03 2.54 -2.92
CA GLN A 69 10.87 1.89 -1.90
C GLN A 69 11.36 2.87 -0.84
N LYS A 70 11.80 4.06 -1.25
CA LYS A 70 12.33 5.10 -0.35
C LYS A 70 11.26 5.59 0.62
N ILE A 71 10.01 5.71 0.16
CA ILE A 71 8.88 6.08 1.01
C ILE A 71 8.58 4.99 2.05
N LEU A 72 8.62 3.71 1.67
CA LEU A 72 8.46 2.61 2.63
C LEU A 72 9.61 2.56 3.64
N GLU A 73 10.84 2.79 3.19
CA GLU A 73 12.01 2.85 4.08
C GLU A 73 11.94 4.01 5.05
N LEU A 74 11.49 5.17 4.58
CA LEU A 74 11.22 6.32 5.43
C LEU A 74 10.13 5.97 6.45
N GLY A 75 8.99 5.42 6.01
CA GLY A 75 7.91 4.99 6.92
C GLY A 75 8.39 4.01 7.98
N LEU A 76 9.24 3.03 7.61
CA LEU A 76 9.85 2.07 8.54
C LEU A 76 10.88 2.70 9.49
N SER A 77 11.47 3.85 9.15
CA SER A 77 12.34 4.58 10.08
C SER A 77 11.54 5.22 11.22
N TYR A 78 10.30 5.64 10.97
CA TYR A 78 9.37 6.14 11.99
C TYR A 78 8.61 5.01 12.70
N TYR A 79 8.22 3.98 11.95
CA TYR A 79 7.37 2.87 12.40
C TYR A 79 8.04 1.51 12.16
N PRO A 80 9.15 1.20 12.85
CA PRO A 80 9.98 0.02 12.57
C PRO A 80 9.28 -1.32 12.80
N ASN A 81 8.15 -1.32 13.53
CA ASN A 81 7.38 -2.52 13.86
C ASN A 81 6.02 -2.58 13.16
N ASN A 82 5.73 -1.70 12.21
CA ASN A 82 4.44 -1.72 11.52
C ASN A 82 4.38 -2.87 10.50
N THR A 83 3.41 -3.76 10.67
CA THR A 83 3.23 -4.97 9.86
C THR A 83 3.02 -4.62 8.40
N GLU A 84 2.19 -3.63 8.13
CA GLU A 84 1.77 -3.31 6.76
C GLU A 84 2.90 -2.68 5.93
N LEU A 85 3.70 -1.80 6.53
CA LEU A 85 4.91 -1.26 5.89
C LEU A 85 5.90 -2.37 5.51
N HIS A 86 6.16 -3.31 6.43
CA HIS A 86 7.01 -4.48 6.14
C HIS A 86 6.40 -5.37 5.06
N PHE A 87 5.08 -5.57 5.11
CA PHE A 87 4.36 -6.39 4.15
C PHE A 87 4.49 -5.81 2.73
N TRP A 88 4.16 -4.53 2.53
CA TRP A 88 4.26 -3.90 1.22
C TRP A 88 5.69 -3.84 0.70
N LYS A 89 6.67 -3.63 1.58
CA LYS A 89 8.08 -3.68 1.19
C LYS A 89 8.45 -5.03 0.55
N LYS A 90 8.00 -6.15 1.14
CA LYS A 90 8.22 -7.49 0.57
C LYS A 90 7.33 -7.78 -0.64
N TYR A 91 6.04 -7.49 -0.54
CA TYR A 91 5.05 -7.79 -1.57
C TYR A 91 5.37 -7.09 -2.89
N PHE A 92 5.79 -5.81 -2.87
CA PHE A 92 6.18 -5.12 -4.10
C PHE A 92 7.36 -5.78 -4.80
N GLN A 93 8.39 -6.21 -4.07
CA GLN A 93 9.53 -6.89 -4.70
C GLN A 93 9.13 -8.26 -5.27
N HIS A 94 8.25 -8.98 -4.56
CA HIS A 94 7.69 -10.23 -5.06
C HIS A 94 6.96 -10.04 -6.40
N ILE A 95 6.11 -9.02 -6.51
CA ILE A 95 5.34 -8.77 -7.74
C ILE A 95 6.24 -8.28 -8.90
N ILE A 96 7.18 -7.38 -8.65
CA ILE A 96 7.99 -6.77 -9.72
C ILE A 96 9.12 -7.70 -10.17
N TYR A 97 9.87 -8.26 -9.22
CA TYR A 97 11.13 -8.96 -9.50
C TYR A 97 11.01 -10.47 -9.36
N GLY A 98 9.83 -10.99 -8.98
CA GLY A 98 9.63 -12.41 -8.71
C GLY A 98 10.41 -12.90 -7.49
N GLU A 99 10.77 -12.00 -6.57
CA GLU A 99 11.43 -12.38 -5.32
C GLU A 99 10.57 -13.36 -4.52
N GLU A 100 11.21 -14.29 -3.81
CA GLU A 100 10.50 -15.27 -3.01
C GLU A 100 9.81 -14.60 -1.81
N PHE A 101 8.48 -14.62 -1.80
CA PHE A 101 7.66 -14.24 -0.67
C PHE A 101 6.52 -15.25 -0.52
N SER A 102 6.67 -16.16 0.43
CA SER A 102 5.78 -17.30 0.60
C SER A 102 4.65 -17.04 1.60
N GLU A 103 3.65 -17.93 1.63
CA GLU A 103 2.62 -17.97 2.68
C GLU A 103 3.25 -18.02 4.09
N LYS A 104 4.36 -18.76 4.25
CA LYS A 104 5.08 -18.88 5.52
C LYS A 104 5.73 -17.56 5.92
N ASP A 105 6.35 -16.84 4.98
CA ASP A 105 6.96 -15.54 5.25
C ASP A 105 5.93 -14.51 5.68
N CYS A 106 4.76 -14.52 5.03
CA CYS A 106 3.66 -13.65 5.39
C CYS A 106 3.11 -13.97 6.79
N LYS A 107 2.96 -15.26 7.14
CA LYS A 107 2.57 -15.68 8.51
C LYS A 107 3.58 -15.21 9.56
N LEU A 108 4.87 -15.42 9.32
CA LEU A 108 5.93 -14.97 10.23
C LEU A 108 5.93 -13.45 10.43
N LEU A 109 5.62 -12.70 9.37
CA LEU A 109 5.51 -11.25 9.43
C LEU A 109 4.33 -10.80 10.30
N ILE A 110 3.17 -11.46 10.18
CA ILE A 110 2.00 -11.22 11.03
C ILE A 110 2.30 -11.61 12.47
N GLU A 111 2.90 -12.77 12.72
CA GLU A 111 3.27 -13.24 14.06
C GLU A 111 4.24 -12.29 14.76
N LYS A 112 5.15 -11.67 14.00
CA LYS A 112 6.16 -10.76 14.54
C LYS A 112 5.61 -9.39 14.95
N TYR A 113 4.64 -8.86 14.21
CA TYR A 113 4.21 -7.45 14.34
C TYR A 113 2.72 -7.28 14.64
N GLY A 114 1.84 -8.05 13.99
CA GLY A 114 0.44 -8.27 14.37
C GLY A 114 -0.53 -7.08 14.37
N ASP A 115 -0.17 -5.94 13.79
CA ASP A 115 -0.95 -4.69 13.88
C ASP A 115 -1.84 -4.35 12.66
N SER A 116 -1.85 -5.19 11.61
CA SER A 116 -2.66 -4.96 10.40
C SER A 116 -3.28 -6.25 9.85
N ILE A 117 -4.51 -6.12 9.34
CA ILE A 117 -5.22 -7.19 8.63
C ILE A 117 -4.88 -7.26 7.14
N VAL A 118 -4.21 -6.25 6.58
CA VAL A 118 -3.87 -6.19 5.15
C VAL A 118 -3.13 -7.42 4.63
N PRO A 119 -2.10 -7.97 5.33
CA PRO A 119 -1.40 -9.16 4.84
C PRO A 119 -2.28 -10.39 4.57
N TYR A 120 -3.48 -10.44 5.16
CA TYR A 120 -4.40 -11.56 4.97
C TYR A 120 -5.00 -11.63 3.56
N PHE A 121 -5.01 -10.55 2.75
CA PHE A 121 -5.41 -10.67 1.35
C PHE A 121 -4.50 -11.64 0.60
N PHE A 122 -3.20 -11.60 0.90
CA PHE A 122 -2.21 -12.47 0.28
C PHE A 122 -2.37 -13.91 0.77
N LEU A 123 -2.57 -14.11 2.09
CA LEU A 123 -2.85 -15.43 2.66
C LEU A 123 -4.13 -16.06 2.11
N TYR A 124 -5.16 -15.25 1.84
CA TYR A 124 -6.40 -15.70 1.21
C TYR A 124 -6.17 -16.32 -0.18
N LEU A 125 -5.15 -15.89 -0.92
CA LEU A 125 -4.80 -16.48 -2.22
C LEU A 125 -4.31 -17.93 -2.09
N PHE A 126 -3.81 -18.35 -0.92
CA PHE A 126 -3.36 -19.72 -0.65
C PHE A 126 -4.47 -20.61 -0.06
N ASP A 127 -5.29 -20.06 0.84
CA ASP A 127 -6.39 -20.79 1.47
C ASP A 127 -7.62 -19.89 1.65
N LYS A 128 -8.53 -19.97 0.67
CA LYS A 128 -9.73 -19.13 0.62
C LYS A 128 -10.69 -19.39 1.78
N ASN A 129 -10.78 -20.64 2.25
CA ASN A 129 -11.73 -21.01 3.29
C ASN A 129 -11.24 -20.53 4.66
N LYS A 130 -9.94 -20.70 4.93
CA LYS A 130 -9.36 -20.34 6.22
C LYS A 130 -9.38 -18.83 6.49
N TYR A 131 -9.18 -18.01 5.46
CA TYR A 131 -9.02 -16.56 5.59
C TYR A 131 -10.24 -15.76 5.12
N GLU A 132 -11.40 -16.41 4.94
CA GLU A 132 -12.63 -15.78 4.45
C GLU A 132 -13.07 -14.61 5.33
N LYS A 133 -12.94 -14.73 6.65
CA LYS A 133 -13.35 -13.67 7.59
C LYS A 133 -12.54 -12.38 7.36
N GLN A 134 -11.21 -12.50 7.35
CA GLN A 134 -10.30 -11.37 7.13
C GLN A 134 -10.49 -10.78 5.73
N ARG A 135 -10.73 -11.63 4.73
CA ARG A 135 -11.09 -11.19 3.38
C ARG A 135 -12.34 -10.30 3.39
N ASN A 136 -13.38 -10.70 4.10
CA ASN A 136 -14.63 -9.94 4.17
C ASN A 136 -14.45 -8.59 4.89
N GLU A 137 -13.64 -8.56 5.96
CA GLU A 137 -13.26 -7.31 6.65
C GLU A 137 -12.53 -6.36 5.69
N LEU A 138 -11.55 -6.86 4.94
CA LEU A 138 -10.82 -6.06 3.94
C LEU A 138 -11.72 -5.51 2.82
N ILE A 139 -12.72 -6.28 2.37
CA ILE A 139 -13.70 -5.80 1.39
C ILE A 139 -14.54 -4.65 1.94
N ILE A 140 -14.91 -4.71 3.22
CA ILE A 140 -15.67 -3.63 3.89
C ILE A 140 -14.80 -2.37 3.96
N ASP A 141 -13.56 -2.49 4.47
CA ASP A 141 -12.61 -1.38 4.56
C ASP A 141 -12.37 -0.73 3.19
N ALA A 142 -12.23 -1.54 2.13
CA ALA A 142 -12.03 -1.05 0.78
C ALA A 142 -13.24 -0.34 0.17
N LYS A 143 -14.45 -0.63 0.66
CA LYS A 143 -15.67 0.09 0.26
C LYS A 143 -15.80 1.42 1.00
N GLU A 144 -15.40 1.47 2.27
CA GLU A 144 -15.43 2.70 3.08
C GLU A 144 -14.33 3.69 2.67
N LEU A 145 -13.13 3.18 2.39
CA LEU A 145 -11.96 3.96 2.02
C LEU A 145 -11.36 3.41 0.72
N PRO A 146 -11.86 3.85 -0.45
CA PRO A 146 -11.41 3.35 -1.75
C PRO A 146 -10.09 4.00 -2.19
N THR A 147 -9.04 3.87 -1.39
CA THR A 147 -7.65 4.24 -1.75
C THR A 147 -7.14 3.35 -2.89
N ALA A 148 -6.07 3.77 -3.58
CA ALA A 148 -5.47 2.96 -4.66
C ALA A 148 -5.09 1.56 -4.15
N LYS A 149 -4.47 1.50 -2.97
CA LYS A 149 -4.15 0.27 -2.25
C LYS A 149 -5.38 -0.59 -2.01
N ASN A 150 -6.44 -0.01 -1.44
CA ASN A 150 -7.62 -0.77 -1.06
C ASN A 150 -8.40 -1.26 -2.28
N LEU A 151 -8.46 -0.46 -3.35
CA LEU A 151 -9.03 -0.88 -4.63
C LEU A 151 -8.24 -2.03 -5.26
N TYR A 152 -6.91 -2.00 -5.18
CA TYR A 152 -6.07 -3.10 -5.61
C TYR A 152 -6.31 -4.36 -4.80
N ILE A 153 -6.28 -4.28 -3.46
CA ILE A 153 -6.58 -5.41 -2.58
C ILE A 153 -7.92 -6.03 -2.95
N LYS A 154 -8.96 -5.20 -3.07
CA LYS A 154 -10.31 -5.61 -3.45
C LYS A 154 -10.32 -6.35 -4.79
N SER A 155 -9.59 -5.86 -5.79
CA SER A 155 -9.51 -6.51 -7.11
C SER A 155 -8.91 -7.91 -7.10
N LEU A 156 -8.14 -8.27 -6.06
CA LEU A 156 -7.54 -9.60 -5.91
C LEU A 156 -8.43 -10.59 -5.17
N ILE A 157 -9.35 -10.11 -4.32
CA ILE A 157 -10.06 -10.95 -3.35
C ILE A 157 -11.59 -10.88 -3.46
N GLU A 158 -12.13 -10.01 -4.32
CA GLU A 158 -13.55 -9.95 -4.70
C GLU A 158 -13.79 -10.66 -6.04
#